data_AF-A0A959ZS16-F1
#
_entry.id   AF-A0A959ZS16-F1
#
_cell.length_a   1.000
_cell.length_b   1.000
_cell.length_c   1.000
_cell.angle_alpha   90.00
_cell.angle_beta   90.00
_cell.angle_gamma   90.00
#
_symmetry.space_group_name_H-M   'P 1'
#
loop_
_entity.id
_entity.type
_entity.pdbx_description
1 polymer ?
#
loop_
_entity_poly.entity_id
_entity_poly.type
_entity_poly.pdbx_seq_one_letter_code
_entity_poly.pdbx_strand_id
1 'polypeptide(L)'
;MAEPRSHFVSRPALRLGALVAATLGLFACLVLAGAFGDADGKSNRRVVLGATRDKVTPNCGTRSGARACIAEGKVTGFQVFQKGVTGKNFVVPFKKGKVVAWSIQLSNPLKEDSRRFGPAQQPYFNKLFGSPSKARISILRPIKKGARYPPRYKLIRASGTQKLNRYFGSEIKFAIKPLKVIRGDVVALTIPTWAPAFWVPYACSAATNGGLVNPSRCANARKYNTWRGSRAPGKCSIGTDAFDRPNDALKSSHPQQKINSIKRYGCYYDAGRLLYKATVVAR
;
A
#
# COMPACT_ATOMS: atom_id res chain seq x y z
N MET A 1 1.48 9.15 -96.63
CA MET A 1 2.85 8.59 -96.72
C MET A 1 3.68 9.31 -95.68
N ALA A 2 4.26 8.73 -94.63
CA ALA A 2 4.58 7.35 -94.30
C ALA A 2 4.52 7.15 -92.77
N GLU A 3 4.22 5.93 -92.32
CA GLU A 3 4.46 5.38 -90.98
C GLU A 3 5.88 4.77 -90.94
N PRO A 4 6.58 4.60 -89.78
CA PRO A 4 6.19 3.53 -88.83
C PRO A 4 6.64 3.66 -87.33
N ARG A 5 5.93 2.91 -86.48
CA ARG A 5 6.39 2.00 -85.37
C ARG A 5 7.42 2.45 -84.30
N SER A 6 6.89 2.60 -83.08
CA SER A 6 7.09 1.76 -81.87
C SER A 6 8.46 1.60 -81.15
N HIS A 7 8.40 1.89 -79.83
CA HIS A 7 9.12 1.33 -78.66
C HIS A 7 10.66 1.41 -78.57
N PHE A 8 11.19 1.99 -77.48
CA PHE A 8 11.79 1.27 -76.33
C PHE A 8 12.35 2.24 -75.25
N VAL A 9 11.96 1.96 -74.00
CA VAL A 9 12.72 2.00 -72.72
C VAL A 9 13.80 3.07 -72.49
N SER A 10 13.64 3.88 -71.43
CA SER A 10 14.58 3.97 -70.30
C SER A 10 14.06 4.85 -69.16
N ARG A 11 13.99 4.27 -67.94
CA ARG A 11 14.14 4.95 -66.64
C ARG A 11 15.65 5.23 -66.42
N PRO A 12 16.14 5.84 -65.31
CA PRO A 12 15.56 6.73 -64.30
C PRO A 12 16.44 7.98 -63.97
N ALA A 13 15.88 8.99 -63.31
CA ALA A 13 16.59 9.83 -62.34
C ALA A 13 15.51 10.47 -61.42
N LEU A 14 15.19 9.87 -60.28
CA LEU A 14 15.84 9.98 -58.98
C LEU A 14 15.80 11.40 -58.37
N ARG A 15 15.04 11.50 -57.27
CA ARG A 15 15.05 12.50 -56.18
C ARG A 15 14.31 13.81 -56.52
N LEU A 16 13.42 14.34 -55.67
CA LEU A 16 13.38 14.40 -54.21
C LEU A 16 11.91 14.68 -53.80
N GLY A 17 11.33 13.89 -52.89
CA GLY A 17 10.92 14.41 -51.58
C GLY A 17 9.43 14.79 -51.50
N ALA A 18 8.50 13.84 -51.39
CA ALA A 18 8.12 13.14 -50.15
C ALA A 18 7.65 14.06 -49.00
N LEU A 19 6.51 14.71 -49.19
CA LEU A 19 5.62 15.23 -48.14
C LEU A 19 4.19 14.93 -48.62
N VAL A 20 3.33 14.38 -47.75
CA VAL A 20 1.84 14.24 -47.81
C VAL A 20 1.26 12.88 -47.38
N ALA A 21 2.05 11.82 -47.11
CA ALA A 21 1.47 10.54 -46.63
C ALA A 21 1.98 10.12 -45.24
N ALA A 22 1.65 10.88 -44.18
CA ALA A 22 1.99 10.48 -42.80
C ALA A 22 0.99 10.99 -41.74
N THR A 23 -0.32 11.03 -42.02
CA THR A 23 -1.35 11.48 -41.06
C THR A 23 -2.43 10.45 -40.71
N LEU A 24 -2.29 9.18 -41.13
CA LEU A 24 -3.23 8.09 -40.77
C LEU A 24 -2.56 6.88 -40.09
N GLY A 25 -1.35 7.05 -39.56
CA GLY A 25 -0.59 5.99 -38.88
C GLY A 25 -0.19 6.30 -37.43
N LEU A 26 -0.89 7.24 -36.78
CA LEU A 26 -0.51 7.75 -35.44
C LEU A 26 -1.72 7.89 -34.50
N PHE A 27 -2.69 6.98 -34.61
CA PHE A 27 -3.83 6.90 -33.69
C PHE A 27 -4.18 5.45 -33.27
N ALA A 28 -3.22 4.52 -33.34
CA ALA A 28 -3.40 3.12 -32.92
C ALA A 28 -2.67 2.74 -31.61
N CYS A 29 -1.94 3.66 -30.95
CA CYS A 29 -1.16 3.37 -29.75
C CYS A 29 -1.62 4.10 -28.47
N LEU A 30 -2.84 4.65 -28.45
CA LEU A 30 -3.27 5.56 -27.38
C LEU A 30 -4.60 5.20 -26.69
N VAL A 31 -4.95 3.92 -26.57
CA VAL A 31 -5.93 3.45 -25.55
C VAL A 31 -5.59 2.01 -25.08
N LEU A 32 -4.42 1.84 -24.47
CA LEU A 32 -4.18 0.72 -23.54
C LEU A 32 -3.87 1.24 -22.13
N ALA A 33 -4.48 2.36 -21.74
CA ALA A 33 -4.82 2.61 -20.34
C ALA A 33 -6.03 1.73 -19.97
N GLY A 34 -5.90 0.42 -20.19
CA GLY A 34 -6.84 -0.56 -19.70
C GLY A 34 -6.85 -0.42 -18.19
N ALA A 35 -8.01 -0.04 -17.66
CA ALA A 35 -8.33 -0.26 -16.27
C ALA A 35 -7.94 -1.70 -15.94
N PHE A 36 -6.83 -1.88 -15.23
CA PHE A 36 -6.62 -3.08 -14.45
C PHE A 36 -7.69 -3.02 -13.36
N GLY A 37 -8.91 -3.42 -13.74
CA GLY A 37 -9.83 -3.99 -12.79
C GLY A 37 -9.04 -5.10 -12.13
N ASP A 38 -8.76 -4.94 -10.83
CA ASP A 38 -8.41 -6.03 -9.95
C ASP A 38 -9.60 -7.01 -10.05
N ALA A 39 -9.60 -7.84 -11.11
CA ALA A 39 -10.42 -9.01 -11.18
C ALA A 39 -9.97 -9.83 -9.97
N ASP A 40 -10.87 -9.90 -9.00
CA ASP A 40 -10.76 -10.61 -7.74
C ASP A 40 -10.71 -12.11 -8.08
N GLY A 41 -9.59 -12.53 -8.67
CA GLY A 41 -9.37 -13.86 -9.21
C GLY A 41 -9.08 -14.82 -8.07
N LYS A 42 -10.11 -15.11 -7.29
CA LYS A 42 -10.12 -16.20 -6.33
C LYS A 42 -10.22 -17.51 -7.12
N SER A 43 -9.10 -17.92 -7.71
CA SER A 43 -8.93 -19.30 -8.15
C SER A 43 -8.78 -20.17 -6.91
N ASN A 44 -9.19 -21.44 -6.97
CA ASN A 44 -8.91 -22.41 -5.91
C ASN A 44 -7.41 -22.50 -5.56
N ARG A 45 -6.53 -21.99 -6.43
CA ARG A 45 -5.08 -21.96 -6.25
C ARG A 45 -4.47 -20.57 -6.02
N ARG A 46 -5.25 -19.49 -6.04
CA ARG A 46 -4.72 -18.12 -5.85
C ARG A 46 -5.71 -17.23 -5.09
N VAL A 47 -5.20 -16.47 -4.11
CA VAL A 47 -5.96 -15.44 -3.40
C VAL A 47 -5.13 -14.18 -3.25
N VAL A 48 -5.78 -13.02 -3.29
CA VAL A 48 -5.17 -11.73 -2.93
C VAL A 48 -5.69 -11.32 -1.57
N LEU A 49 -4.88 -11.52 -0.53
CA LEU A 49 -5.17 -11.03 0.81
C LEU A 49 -5.18 -9.51 0.81
N GLY A 50 -6.11 -8.89 1.53
CA GLY A 50 -6.26 -7.43 1.55
C GLY A 50 -7.14 -6.86 0.43
N ALA A 51 -7.51 -7.67 -0.58
CA ALA A 51 -8.45 -7.24 -1.62
C ALA A 51 -9.83 -6.94 -1.03
N THR A 52 -10.50 -5.90 -1.56
CA THR A 52 -11.88 -5.53 -1.21
C THR A 52 -12.47 -4.67 -2.33
N ARG A 53 -13.79 -4.71 -2.44
CA ARG A 53 -14.56 -3.80 -3.32
C ARG A 53 -14.69 -2.39 -2.73
N ASP A 54 -14.63 -2.25 -1.41
CA ASP A 54 -14.66 -0.95 -0.71
C ASP A 54 -13.31 -0.23 -0.83
N LYS A 55 -13.07 0.47 -1.94
CA LYS A 55 -11.83 1.19 -2.19
C LYS A 55 -11.74 2.46 -1.33
N VAL A 56 -10.58 2.71 -0.77
CA VAL A 56 -10.22 3.94 -0.04
C VAL A 56 -8.86 4.44 -0.52
N THR A 57 -8.51 5.67 -0.20
CA THR A 57 -7.23 6.28 -0.60
C THR A 57 -6.40 6.66 0.62
N PRO A 58 -5.08 6.50 0.61
CA PRO A 58 -4.24 6.86 1.75
C PRO A 58 -4.32 8.36 2.04
N ASN A 59 -4.07 8.72 3.29
CA ASN A 59 -4.03 10.09 3.77
C ASN A 59 -2.67 10.73 3.47
N CYS A 60 -2.60 12.07 3.49
CA CYS A 60 -1.47 12.94 3.09
C CYS A 60 -1.46 13.39 1.62
N GLY A 61 -0.57 14.34 1.33
CA GLY A 61 -0.44 15.04 0.06
C GLY A 61 -1.47 16.15 -0.12
N THR A 62 -1.78 16.50 -1.36
CA THR A 62 -2.75 17.56 -1.70
C THR A 62 -4.17 17.29 -1.21
N ARG A 63 -4.45 16.07 -0.75
CA ARG A 63 -5.74 15.65 -0.16
C ARG A 63 -5.80 15.83 1.36
N SER A 64 -4.72 16.29 2.02
CA SER A 64 -4.68 16.48 3.48
C SER A 64 -5.46 17.70 3.96
N GLY A 65 -5.77 18.67 3.11
CA GLY A 65 -6.59 19.83 3.50
C GLY A 65 -7.99 19.45 4.02
N ALA A 66 -8.47 18.25 3.69
CA ALA A 66 -9.73 17.69 4.19
C ALA A 66 -9.54 16.47 5.11
N ARG A 67 -8.30 16.05 5.44
CA ARG A 67 -8.01 14.85 6.27
C ARG A 67 -6.67 14.98 6.97
N ALA A 68 -6.62 14.65 8.27
CA ALA A 68 -5.35 14.50 8.98
C ALA A 68 -4.40 13.59 8.19
N CYS A 69 -3.20 14.10 7.88
CA CYS A 69 -2.14 13.34 7.22
C CYS A 69 -1.55 12.36 8.22
N ILE A 70 -1.82 11.07 8.03
CA ILE A 70 -1.34 10.00 8.91
C ILE A 70 -0.48 9.04 8.10
N ALA A 71 0.75 8.82 8.56
CA ALA A 71 1.62 7.75 8.12
C ALA A 71 1.91 6.83 9.29
N GLU A 72 1.98 5.53 9.02
CA GLU A 72 2.37 4.55 10.03
C GLU A 72 3.88 4.34 9.99
N GLY A 73 4.49 4.20 11.16
CA GLY A 73 5.92 4.01 11.29
C GLY A 73 6.32 3.11 12.46
N LYS A 74 7.53 2.56 12.34
CA LYS A 74 8.18 1.67 13.31
C LYS A 74 7.26 0.55 13.84
N VAL A 75 6.55 -0.12 12.93
CA VAL A 75 5.51 -1.09 13.29
C VAL A 75 5.46 -2.26 12.31
N THR A 76 5.14 -3.45 12.82
CA THR A 76 4.59 -4.54 12.00
C THR A 76 3.11 -4.65 12.29
N GLY A 77 2.26 -4.61 11.27
CA GLY A 77 0.81 -4.64 11.45
C GLY A 77 0.03 -5.30 10.31
N PHE A 78 -1.21 -5.64 10.60
CA PHE A 78 -2.14 -6.27 9.65
C PHE A 78 -3.59 -5.91 10.01
N GLN A 79 -4.48 -5.83 9.01
CA GLN A 79 -5.91 -5.65 9.29
C GLN A 79 -6.48 -6.91 9.95
N VAL A 80 -7.28 -6.70 10.98
CA VAL A 80 -8.12 -7.75 11.58
C VAL A 80 -9.47 -7.77 10.88
N PHE A 81 -10.10 -6.60 10.73
CA PHE A 81 -11.32 -6.42 9.96
C PHE A 81 -11.14 -5.35 8.89
N GLN A 82 -11.83 -5.57 7.77
CA GLN A 82 -11.82 -4.67 6.62
C GLN A 82 -13.21 -4.66 5.98
N LYS A 83 -13.76 -3.46 5.80
CA LYS A 83 -15.06 -3.29 5.15
C LYS A 83 -15.06 -3.93 3.76
N GLY A 84 -16.15 -4.62 3.44
CA GLY A 84 -16.34 -5.31 2.16
C GLY A 84 -15.75 -6.72 2.11
N VAL A 85 -15.21 -7.23 3.23
CA VAL A 85 -14.62 -8.56 3.30
C VAL A 85 -15.17 -9.33 4.49
N THR A 86 -15.59 -10.56 4.26
CA THR A 86 -15.98 -11.50 5.31
C THR A 86 -14.77 -12.28 5.83
N GLY A 87 -14.65 -12.43 7.14
CA GLY A 87 -13.59 -13.23 7.77
C GLY A 87 -12.24 -12.53 7.88
N LYS A 88 -11.16 -13.32 8.06
CA LYS A 88 -9.82 -12.80 8.37
C LYS A 88 -9.02 -12.53 7.09
N ASN A 89 -9.10 -11.30 6.57
CA ASN A 89 -8.59 -10.90 5.25
C ASN A 89 -7.07 -11.05 5.02
N PHE A 90 -6.29 -11.18 6.09
CA PHE A 90 -4.82 -11.33 6.01
C PHE A 90 -4.32 -12.68 6.54
N VAL A 91 -5.21 -13.66 6.69
CA VAL A 91 -4.86 -15.03 7.11
C VAL A 91 -4.79 -15.95 5.90
N VAL A 92 -3.72 -16.73 5.81
CA VAL A 92 -3.52 -17.69 4.72
C VAL A 92 -4.55 -18.82 4.80
N PRO A 93 -5.33 -19.08 3.73
CA PRO A 93 -6.38 -20.10 3.73
C PRO A 93 -5.86 -21.51 3.34
N PHE A 94 -4.76 -21.58 2.59
CA PHE A 94 -4.26 -22.83 2.02
C PHE A 94 -3.46 -23.66 3.03
N LYS A 95 -3.58 -25.00 2.99
CA LYS A 95 -2.77 -25.90 3.84
C LYS A 95 -1.27 -25.65 3.63
N LYS A 96 -0.85 -25.51 2.37
CA LYS A 96 0.51 -25.14 1.96
C LYS A 96 0.42 -24.13 0.80
N GLY A 97 1.27 -23.12 0.81
CA GLY A 97 1.29 -22.12 -0.25
C GLY A 97 2.54 -21.24 -0.22
N LYS A 98 2.55 -20.22 -1.07
CA LYS A 98 3.62 -19.22 -1.15
C LYS A 98 3.05 -17.82 -1.33
N VAL A 99 3.60 -16.83 -0.61
CA VAL A 99 3.41 -15.42 -0.96
C VAL A 99 4.44 -15.07 -2.04
N VAL A 100 3.97 -14.61 -3.20
CA VAL A 100 4.81 -14.39 -4.39
C VAL A 100 4.93 -12.92 -4.78
N ALA A 101 3.96 -12.11 -4.37
CA ALA A 101 3.96 -10.68 -4.62
C ALA A 101 3.12 -9.95 -3.57
N TRP A 102 3.33 -8.65 -3.45
CA TRP A 102 2.51 -7.76 -2.66
C TRP A 102 2.39 -6.40 -3.30
N SER A 103 1.31 -5.68 -3.02
CA SER A 103 1.16 -4.29 -3.42
C SER A 103 0.94 -3.40 -2.22
N ILE A 104 1.24 -2.12 -2.39
CA ILE A 104 1.02 -1.08 -1.39
C ILE A 104 0.59 0.20 -2.09
N GLN A 105 -0.51 0.79 -1.60
CA GLN A 105 -1.01 2.07 -2.07
C GLN A 105 -0.45 3.18 -1.21
N LEU A 106 0.26 4.12 -1.82
CA LEU A 106 1.00 5.18 -1.14
C LEU A 106 0.39 6.53 -1.48
N SER A 107 0.21 7.41 -0.49
CA SER A 107 -0.09 8.80 -0.78
C SER A 107 1.15 9.54 -1.28
N ASN A 108 0.99 10.81 -1.64
CA ASN A 108 2.07 11.66 -2.12
C ASN A 108 2.32 12.81 -1.13
N PRO A 109 3.03 12.57 -0.01
CA PRO A 109 3.26 13.60 1.00
C PRO A 109 3.97 14.82 0.42
N LEU A 110 3.59 16.01 0.89
CA LEU A 110 4.22 17.26 0.47
C LEU A 110 5.71 17.24 0.83
N LYS A 111 6.56 17.59 -0.14
CA LYS A 111 8.01 17.70 0.06
C LYS A 111 8.42 19.04 0.68
N GLU A 112 7.65 20.07 0.35
CA GLU A 112 7.86 21.47 0.72
C GLU A 112 6.54 22.06 1.22
N ASP A 113 6.62 23.21 1.88
CA ASP A 113 5.46 23.95 2.34
C ASP A 113 4.61 24.42 1.15
N SER A 114 3.30 24.40 1.33
CA SER A 114 2.34 24.86 0.33
C SER A 114 1.35 25.81 0.97
N ARG A 115 1.22 27.03 0.40
CA ARG A 115 0.18 27.98 0.80
C ARG A 115 -1.23 27.38 0.73
N ARG A 116 -1.45 26.43 -0.19
CA ARG A 116 -2.75 25.79 -0.42
C ARG A 116 -2.97 24.54 0.43
N PHE A 117 -1.92 23.76 0.67
CA PHE A 117 -2.05 22.41 1.24
C PHE A 117 -1.40 22.22 2.61
N GLY A 118 -0.74 23.26 3.14
CA GLY A 118 -0.10 23.27 4.45
C GLY A 118 1.39 22.90 4.41
N PRO A 119 1.98 22.59 5.57
CA PRO A 119 3.42 22.39 5.71
C PRO A 119 3.92 21.10 5.05
N ALA A 120 5.23 21.03 4.84
CA ALA A 120 5.94 19.88 4.32
C ALA A 120 5.72 18.65 5.22
N GLN A 121 5.27 17.55 4.62
CA GLN A 121 4.91 16.32 5.33
C GLN A 121 6.03 15.29 5.31
N GLN A 122 6.72 15.16 4.18
CA GLN A 122 7.81 14.19 4.02
C GLN A 122 9.00 14.51 4.97
N PRO A 123 9.47 15.76 5.10
CA PRO A 123 10.53 16.10 6.06
C PRO A 123 10.13 15.79 7.50
N TYR A 124 8.88 16.09 7.88
CA TYR A 124 8.34 15.78 9.20
C TYR A 124 8.43 14.27 9.52
N PHE A 125 7.94 13.40 8.62
CA PHE A 125 8.01 11.96 8.86
C PHE A 125 9.44 11.41 8.82
N ASN A 126 10.31 11.96 7.97
CA ASN A 126 11.72 11.59 7.95
C ASN A 126 12.42 11.92 9.27
N LYS A 127 12.13 13.08 9.86
CA LYS A 127 12.63 13.47 11.19
C LYS A 127 12.11 12.53 12.27
N LEU A 128 10.81 12.21 12.23
CA LEU A 128 10.14 11.44 13.28
C LEU A 128 10.49 9.94 13.26
N PHE A 129 10.61 9.34 12.08
CA PHE A 129 10.73 7.89 11.89
C PHE A 129 12.02 7.42 11.21
N GLY A 130 12.83 8.36 10.71
CA GLY A 130 14.01 8.09 9.90
C GLY A 130 13.72 8.04 8.40
N SER A 131 14.80 8.07 7.61
CA SER A 131 14.77 8.08 6.14
C SER A 131 15.61 6.93 5.54
N PRO A 132 15.33 6.44 4.32
CA PRO A 132 14.12 6.68 3.52
C PRO A 132 12.88 5.98 4.08
N SER A 133 11.71 6.23 3.47
CA SER A 133 10.49 5.47 3.72
C SER A 133 10.67 4.01 3.25
N LYS A 134 10.41 3.05 4.13
CA LYS A 134 10.71 1.63 3.93
C LYS A 134 9.55 0.74 4.37
N ALA A 135 9.27 -0.29 3.58
CA ALA A 135 8.37 -1.37 4.01
C ALA A 135 8.74 -2.72 3.39
N ARG A 136 8.18 -3.80 3.97
CA ARG A 136 8.26 -5.17 3.48
C ARG A 136 7.07 -5.99 3.95
N ILE A 137 6.88 -7.16 3.36
CA ILE A 137 5.92 -8.15 3.87
C ILE A 137 6.59 -9.12 4.83
N SER A 138 5.84 -9.52 5.85
CA SER A 138 6.25 -10.44 6.90
C SER A 138 5.19 -11.52 7.10
N ILE A 139 5.66 -12.74 7.36
CA ILE A 139 4.82 -13.91 7.64
C ILE A 139 4.89 -14.18 9.14
N LEU A 140 3.76 -14.00 9.79
CA LEU A 140 3.60 -14.15 11.23
C LEU A 140 2.86 -15.44 11.54
N ARG A 141 3.39 -16.25 12.45
CA ARG A 141 2.71 -17.43 12.97
C ARG A 141 2.14 -17.14 14.36
N PRO A 142 0.82 -17.27 14.57
CA PRO A 142 0.24 -17.15 15.89
C PRO A 142 0.84 -18.18 16.84
N ILE A 143 1.20 -17.75 18.05
CA ILE A 143 1.61 -18.66 19.13
C ILE A 143 0.37 -18.99 19.94
N LYS A 144 -0.03 -20.27 19.90
CA LYS A 144 -1.28 -20.75 20.53
C LYS A 144 -1.13 -21.05 22.03
N LYS A 145 0.10 -21.30 22.51
CA LYS A 145 0.38 -21.59 23.92
C LYS A 145 0.66 -20.29 24.69
N GLY A 146 0.05 -20.14 25.87
CA GLY A 146 0.23 -19.00 26.77
C GLY A 146 -0.89 -17.95 26.67
N ALA A 147 -0.64 -16.76 27.23
CA ALA A 147 -1.61 -15.66 27.28
C ALA A 147 -2.24 -15.38 25.91
N ARG A 148 -3.57 -15.53 25.83
CA ARG A 148 -4.34 -15.31 24.59
C ARG A 148 -4.35 -13.84 24.16
N TYR A 149 -4.30 -12.94 25.14
CA TYR A 149 -4.37 -11.50 24.90
C TYR A 149 -3.30 -10.73 25.72
N PRO A 150 -2.59 -9.79 25.08
CA PRO A 150 -2.57 -9.56 23.63
C PRO A 150 -1.86 -10.71 22.89
N PRO A 151 -2.27 -11.03 21.65
CA PRO A 151 -1.74 -12.17 20.92
C PRO A 151 -0.23 -12.02 20.65
N ARG A 152 0.47 -13.16 20.64
CA ARG A 152 1.90 -13.25 20.32
C ARG A 152 2.09 -13.92 18.96
N TYR A 153 3.04 -13.41 18.21
CA TYR A 153 3.38 -13.94 16.89
C TYR A 153 4.88 -14.18 16.77
N LYS A 154 5.23 -15.32 16.16
CA LYS A 154 6.59 -15.60 15.71
C LYS A 154 6.75 -15.12 14.27
N LEU A 155 7.78 -14.34 13.99
CA LEU A 155 8.12 -13.96 12.61
C LEU A 155 8.82 -15.13 11.92
N ILE A 156 8.16 -15.82 10.99
CA ILE A 156 8.73 -17.01 10.36
C ILE A 156 9.52 -16.65 9.09
N ARG A 157 9.03 -15.67 8.32
CA ARG A 157 9.66 -15.22 7.07
C ARG A 157 9.39 -13.74 6.82
N ALA A 158 10.22 -13.10 6.00
CA ALA A 158 9.96 -11.75 5.49
C ALA A 158 10.53 -11.63 4.08
N SER A 159 10.00 -10.69 3.30
CA SER A 159 10.61 -10.28 2.03
C SER A 159 11.81 -9.36 2.28
N GLY A 160 12.53 -9.01 1.20
CA GLY A 160 13.45 -7.87 1.23
C GLY A 160 12.73 -6.56 1.52
N THR A 161 13.46 -5.60 2.10
CA THR A 161 12.97 -4.24 2.40
C THR A 161 12.98 -3.38 1.14
N GLN A 162 11.85 -2.77 0.82
CA GLN A 162 11.69 -1.87 -0.33
C GLN A 162 11.79 -0.42 0.11
N LYS A 163 12.46 0.42 -0.69
CA LYS A 163 12.44 1.88 -0.56
C LYS A 163 11.21 2.41 -1.29
N LEU A 164 10.40 3.23 -0.62
CA LEU A 164 9.07 3.60 -1.12
C LEU A 164 9.00 4.98 -1.78
N ASN A 165 9.95 5.88 -1.50
CA ASN A 165 9.87 7.30 -1.89
C ASN A 165 9.57 7.52 -3.39
N ARG A 166 10.12 6.70 -4.30
CA ARG A 166 9.90 6.82 -5.75
C ARG A 166 8.49 6.43 -6.21
N TYR A 167 7.68 5.84 -5.33
CA TYR A 167 6.35 5.34 -5.63
C TYR A 167 5.23 6.13 -4.93
N PHE A 168 5.58 7.21 -4.23
CA PHE A 168 4.61 8.08 -3.60
C PHE A 168 3.58 8.59 -4.61
N GLY A 169 2.31 8.53 -4.24
CA GLY A 169 1.16 8.85 -5.10
C GLY A 169 0.60 7.71 -5.94
N SER A 170 1.17 6.50 -5.85
CA SER A 170 0.76 5.35 -6.67
C SER A 170 0.47 4.10 -5.84
N GLU A 171 -0.20 3.12 -6.45
CA GLU A 171 -0.17 1.73 -5.99
C GLU A 171 0.93 0.99 -6.74
N ILE A 172 1.91 0.46 -6.01
CA ILE A 172 3.03 -0.30 -6.58
C ILE A 172 2.93 -1.77 -6.16
N LYS A 173 3.25 -2.67 -7.09
CA LYS A 173 3.36 -4.11 -6.86
C LYS A 173 4.82 -4.57 -6.92
N PHE A 174 5.23 -5.32 -5.90
CA PHE A 174 6.55 -5.93 -5.80
C PHE A 174 6.43 -7.44 -5.95
N ALA A 175 7.09 -8.00 -6.97
CA ALA A 175 7.41 -9.42 -7.02
C ALA A 175 8.50 -9.73 -5.99
N ILE A 176 8.41 -10.87 -5.32
CA ILE A 176 9.36 -11.26 -4.27
C ILE A 176 9.80 -12.70 -4.44
N LYS A 177 10.98 -13.04 -3.89
CA LYS A 177 11.35 -14.44 -3.68
C LYS A 177 10.23 -15.13 -2.88
N PRO A 178 9.64 -16.23 -3.38
CA PRO A 178 8.45 -16.80 -2.77
C PRO A 178 8.63 -17.18 -1.30
N LEU A 179 7.74 -16.71 -0.43
CA LEU A 179 7.75 -17.01 1.00
C LEU A 179 6.80 -18.17 1.29
N LYS A 180 7.32 -19.32 1.72
CA LYS A 180 6.49 -20.49 2.08
C LYS A 180 5.59 -20.14 3.27
N VAL A 181 4.30 -20.43 3.13
CA VAL A 181 3.27 -20.22 4.14
C VAL A 181 2.41 -21.46 4.33
N ILE A 182 1.76 -21.55 5.49
CA ILE A 182 0.73 -22.56 5.78
C ILE A 182 -0.54 -21.89 6.28
N ARG A 183 -1.62 -22.67 6.37
CA ARG A 183 -2.92 -22.19 6.86
C ARG A 183 -2.78 -21.58 8.23
N GLY A 184 -3.39 -20.40 8.43
CA GLY A 184 -3.38 -19.70 9.70
C GLY A 184 -2.18 -18.77 9.92
N ASP A 185 -1.15 -18.82 9.06
CA ASP A 185 -0.14 -17.76 9.02
C ASP A 185 -0.81 -16.43 8.63
N VAL A 186 -0.33 -15.33 9.21
CA VAL A 186 -0.80 -13.97 8.94
C VAL A 186 0.22 -13.26 8.07
N VAL A 187 -0.24 -12.60 7.01
CA VAL A 187 0.59 -11.77 6.14
C VAL A 187 0.50 -10.32 6.59
N ALA A 188 1.59 -9.81 7.16
CA ALA A 188 1.67 -8.48 7.77
C ALA A 188 2.57 -7.53 6.98
N LEU A 189 2.30 -6.23 7.08
CA LEU A 189 3.16 -5.15 6.62
C LEU A 189 4.13 -4.78 7.74
N THR A 190 5.43 -4.86 7.46
CA THR A 190 6.49 -4.38 8.37
C THR A 190 7.05 -3.09 7.81
N ILE A 191 7.02 -2.03 8.63
CA ILE A 191 7.46 -0.67 8.32
C ILE A 191 8.63 -0.32 9.25
N PRO A 192 9.89 -0.50 8.81
CA PRO A 192 11.07 -0.15 9.61
C PRO A 192 11.17 1.33 9.98
N THR A 193 10.87 2.22 9.03
CA THR A 193 10.86 3.68 9.22
C THR A 193 9.42 4.18 9.23
N TRP A 194 8.91 4.66 8.10
CA TRP A 194 7.52 5.08 7.91
C TRP A 194 7.04 4.71 6.52
N ALA A 195 5.72 4.62 6.34
CA ALA A 195 5.07 4.47 5.05
C ALA A 195 3.74 5.24 5.02
N PRO A 196 3.49 6.07 4.00
CA PRO A 196 2.23 6.80 3.87
C PRO A 196 1.16 5.93 3.20
N ALA A 197 0.94 4.73 3.74
CA ALA A 197 0.03 3.70 3.21
C ALA A 197 -1.16 3.46 4.14
N PHE A 198 -1.71 4.54 4.70
CA PHE A 198 -2.72 4.45 5.73
C PHE A 198 -3.91 5.35 5.42
N TRP A 199 -5.11 4.82 5.62
CA TRP A 199 -6.35 5.57 5.51
C TRP A 199 -7.04 5.66 6.87
N VAL A 200 -7.51 6.87 7.19
CA VAL A 200 -8.51 7.11 8.23
C VAL A 200 -9.66 7.97 7.68
N PRO A 201 -10.91 7.72 8.11
CA PRO A 201 -12.06 8.48 7.64
C PRO A 201 -12.04 9.90 8.22
N TYR A 202 -12.32 10.90 7.38
CA TYR A 202 -12.53 12.28 7.83
C TYR A 202 -13.65 12.41 8.88
N ALA A 203 -14.64 11.52 8.82
CA ALA A 203 -15.73 11.44 9.79
C ALA A 203 -15.24 11.28 11.25
N CYS A 204 -14.04 10.71 11.45
CA CYS A 204 -13.43 10.56 12.77
C CYS A 204 -12.49 11.72 13.14
N SER A 205 -12.38 12.76 12.33
CA SER A 205 -11.64 13.97 12.68
C SER A 205 -12.43 14.81 13.67
N ALA A 206 -11.72 15.63 14.47
CA ALA A 206 -12.35 16.59 15.37
C ALA A 206 -13.14 17.64 14.58
N ALA A 207 -14.34 17.95 15.04
CA ALA A 207 -15.18 19.01 14.49
C ALA A 207 -14.97 20.34 15.25
N THR A 208 -15.31 21.46 14.61
CA THR A 208 -15.17 22.81 15.20
C THR A 208 -16.10 23.07 16.38
N ASN A 209 -17.26 22.41 16.41
CA ASN A 209 -18.27 22.51 17.47
C ASN A 209 -18.01 21.57 18.66
N GLY A 210 -16.84 20.94 18.73
CA GLY A 210 -16.56 19.86 19.67
C GLY A 210 -17.13 18.52 19.17
N GLY A 211 -16.40 17.43 19.42
CA GLY A 211 -16.77 16.09 18.96
C GLY A 211 -16.21 15.73 17.58
N LEU A 212 -16.91 14.85 16.86
CA LEU A 212 -16.46 14.28 15.58
C LEU A 212 -17.25 14.84 14.40
N VAL A 213 -16.60 14.98 13.24
CA VAL A 213 -17.22 15.49 12.00
C VAL A 213 -18.48 14.71 11.62
N ASN A 214 -18.48 13.38 11.76
CA ASN A 214 -19.68 12.56 11.59
C ASN A 214 -19.61 11.31 12.49
N PRO A 215 -20.21 11.36 13.69
CA PRO A 215 -20.12 10.27 14.67
C PRO A 215 -20.61 8.93 14.14
N SER A 216 -21.75 8.89 13.43
CA SER A 216 -22.34 7.65 12.90
C SER A 216 -21.45 6.99 11.84
N ARG A 217 -20.89 7.78 10.92
CA ARG A 217 -19.95 7.28 9.91
C ARG A 217 -18.62 6.87 10.55
N CYS A 218 -18.17 7.57 11.58
CA CYS A 218 -16.99 7.17 12.34
C CYS A 218 -17.21 5.83 13.05
N ALA A 219 -18.35 5.65 13.73
CA ALA A 219 -18.71 4.40 14.40
C ALA A 219 -18.75 3.21 13.41
N ASN A 220 -19.30 3.42 12.21
CA ASN A 220 -19.25 2.43 11.14
C ASN A 220 -17.81 2.08 10.75
N ALA A 221 -16.95 3.09 10.56
CA ALA A 221 -15.55 2.87 10.21
C ALA A 221 -14.79 2.14 11.32
N ARG A 222 -15.04 2.46 12.60
CA ARG A 222 -14.47 1.78 13.78
C ARG A 222 -14.83 0.29 13.81
N LYS A 223 -16.09 -0.04 13.50
CA LYS A 223 -16.58 -1.42 13.47
C LYS A 223 -15.93 -2.27 12.37
N TYR A 224 -15.80 -1.72 11.16
CA TYR A 224 -15.41 -2.49 9.98
C TYR A 224 -13.97 -2.33 9.54
N ASN A 225 -13.18 -1.43 10.14
CA ASN A 225 -11.78 -1.23 9.78
C ASN A 225 -10.93 -1.21 11.04
N THR A 226 -10.36 -2.38 11.36
CA THR A 226 -9.53 -2.54 12.54
C THR A 226 -8.24 -3.24 12.20
N TRP A 227 -7.19 -2.96 12.95
CA TRP A 227 -5.88 -3.54 12.73
C TRP A 227 -5.11 -3.75 14.01
N ARG A 228 -4.09 -4.61 13.94
CA ARG A 228 -3.18 -4.86 15.06
C ARG A 228 -1.78 -4.46 14.70
N GLY A 229 -1.09 -3.85 15.66
CA GLY A 229 0.30 -3.46 15.53
C GLY A 229 1.18 -4.13 16.59
N SER A 230 2.45 -4.33 16.25
CA SER A 230 3.50 -4.88 17.13
C SER A 230 3.93 -3.93 18.26
N ARG A 231 3.08 -2.99 18.67
CA ARG A 231 3.35 -2.02 19.74
C ARG A 231 2.98 -2.61 21.10
N ALA A 232 3.61 -2.10 22.16
CA ALA A 232 3.34 -2.56 23.52
C ALA A 232 1.92 -2.14 23.96
N PRO A 233 1.26 -2.92 24.84
CA PRO A 233 -0.01 -2.51 25.45
C PRO A 233 0.11 -1.14 26.10
N GLY A 234 -0.90 -0.28 25.95
CA GLY A 234 -0.88 1.09 26.47
C GLY A 234 0.06 2.06 25.72
N LYS A 235 0.79 1.61 24.69
CA LYS A 235 1.71 2.44 23.88
C LYS A 235 1.25 2.50 22.42
N CYS A 236 -0.04 2.78 22.22
CA CYS A 236 -0.68 2.75 20.90
C CYS A 236 -0.66 4.11 20.20
N SER A 237 -0.68 5.20 20.97
CA SER A 237 -0.70 6.57 20.46
C SER A 237 0.71 7.02 20.06
N ILE A 238 1.02 6.95 18.77
CA ILE A 238 2.31 7.37 18.21
C ILE A 238 2.23 8.79 17.69
N GLY A 239 3.21 9.62 18.07
CA GLY A 239 3.30 10.99 17.62
C GLY A 239 4.44 11.72 18.33
N THR A 240 4.24 13.01 18.54
CA THR A 240 5.17 13.88 19.23
C THR A 240 4.68 14.24 20.64
N ASP A 241 5.60 14.72 21.48
CA ASP A 241 5.29 15.43 22.72
C ASP A 241 5.02 16.92 22.45
N ALA A 242 4.82 17.71 23.50
CA ALA A 242 4.58 19.16 23.39
C ALA A 242 5.76 19.96 22.80
N PHE A 243 6.92 19.32 22.60
CA PHE A 243 8.13 19.93 22.05
C PHE A 243 8.50 19.35 20.68
N ASP A 244 7.54 18.73 19.98
CA ASP A 244 7.74 18.09 18.67
C ASP A 244 8.80 16.97 18.64
N ARG A 245 9.08 16.35 19.78
CA ARG A 245 9.99 15.20 19.88
C ARG A 245 9.19 13.90 19.89
N PRO A 246 9.76 12.77 19.44
CA PRO A 246 9.09 11.47 19.54
C PRO A 246 8.55 11.22 20.95
N ASN A 247 7.26 10.92 21.09
CA ASN A 247 6.70 10.54 22.38
C ASN A 247 7.24 9.17 22.85
N ASP A 248 7.02 8.81 24.12
CA ASP A 248 7.58 7.56 24.67
C ASP A 248 7.05 6.30 24.00
N ALA A 249 5.80 6.33 23.54
CA ALA A 249 5.24 5.24 22.77
C ALA A 249 6.00 5.05 21.44
N LEU A 250 6.41 6.14 20.79
CA LEU A 250 7.21 6.08 19.56
C LEU A 250 8.64 5.63 19.82
N LYS A 251 9.30 6.16 20.86
CA LYS A 251 10.66 5.75 21.25
C LYS A 251 10.74 4.24 21.51
N SER A 252 9.72 3.68 22.15
CA SER A 252 9.62 2.24 22.44
C SER A 252 9.04 1.39 21.30
N SER A 253 8.47 2.00 20.26
CA SER A 253 7.87 1.29 19.13
C SER A 253 8.94 0.72 18.22
N HIS A 254 8.87 -0.59 17.98
CA HIS A 254 9.78 -1.28 17.09
C HIS A 254 9.01 -2.26 16.19
N PRO A 255 9.28 -2.31 14.89
CA PRO A 255 8.77 -3.37 14.03
C PRO A 255 9.38 -4.73 14.41
N GLN A 256 8.69 -5.81 14.11
CA GLN A 256 9.24 -7.16 14.29
C GLN A 256 10.15 -7.49 13.10
N GLN A 257 11.47 -7.36 13.27
CA GLN A 257 12.41 -7.48 12.16
C GLN A 257 13.22 -8.79 12.13
N LYS A 258 13.55 -9.36 13.29
CA LYS A 258 14.39 -10.55 13.42
C LYS A 258 13.58 -11.82 13.14
N ILE A 259 14.00 -12.62 12.14
CA ILE A 259 13.37 -13.93 11.87
C ILE A 259 13.47 -14.81 13.12
N ASN A 260 12.44 -15.61 13.36
CA ASN A 260 12.20 -16.42 14.55
C ASN A 260 11.96 -15.65 15.86
N SER A 261 12.04 -14.32 15.87
CA SER A 261 11.65 -13.54 17.05
C SER A 261 10.16 -13.73 17.37
N ILE A 262 9.84 -13.60 18.65
CA ILE A 262 8.46 -13.61 19.15
C ILE A 262 8.14 -12.20 19.63
N LYS A 263 7.00 -11.67 19.19
CA LYS A 263 6.54 -10.34 19.62
C LYS A 263 5.07 -10.33 19.95
N ARG A 264 4.69 -9.55 20.96
CA ARG A 264 3.31 -9.28 21.35
C ARG A 264 2.74 -8.16 20.47
N TYR A 265 1.51 -8.33 20.02
CA TYR A 265 0.78 -7.34 19.21
C TYR A 265 -0.26 -6.69 20.11
N GLY A 266 0.25 -5.78 20.95
CA GLY A 266 -0.46 -5.20 22.09
C GLY A 266 -1.56 -4.23 21.70
N CYS A 267 -1.36 -3.49 20.61
CA CYS A 267 -2.30 -2.47 20.18
C CYS A 267 -3.30 -3.00 19.16
N TYR A 268 -4.56 -2.73 19.45
CA TYR A 268 -5.70 -2.92 18.56
C TYR A 268 -6.26 -1.54 18.25
N TYR A 269 -6.33 -1.22 16.97
CA TYR A 269 -6.74 0.09 16.48
C TYR A 269 -8.06 -0.06 15.73
N ASP A 270 -8.92 0.94 15.88
CA ASP A 270 -10.16 1.09 15.13
C ASP A 270 -10.05 2.23 14.09
N ALA A 271 -11.04 2.30 13.20
CA ALA A 271 -11.20 3.35 12.19
C ALA A 271 -10.00 3.58 11.26
N GLY A 272 -9.22 2.53 10.97
CA GLY A 272 -8.00 2.65 10.16
C GLY A 272 -7.79 1.48 9.20
N ARG A 273 -7.14 1.77 8.07
CA ARG A 273 -6.76 0.75 7.09
C ARG A 273 -5.32 0.88 6.61
N LEU A 274 -4.54 -0.17 6.85
CA LEU A 274 -3.26 -0.40 6.18
C LEU A 274 -3.53 -0.81 4.72
N LEU A 275 -3.03 -0.01 3.77
CA LEU A 275 -3.34 -0.17 2.35
C LEU A 275 -2.29 -1.01 1.64
N TYR A 276 -2.26 -2.30 1.95
CA TYR A 276 -1.43 -3.28 1.26
C TYR A 276 -2.23 -4.54 0.92
N LYS A 277 -1.78 -5.25 -0.12
CA LYS A 277 -2.34 -6.54 -0.54
C LYS A 277 -1.21 -7.56 -0.68
N ALA A 278 -1.53 -8.84 -0.56
CA ALA A 278 -0.56 -9.91 -0.78
C ALA A 278 -1.13 -11.03 -1.65
N THR A 279 -0.43 -11.38 -2.72
CA THR A 279 -0.80 -12.50 -3.58
C THR A 279 -0.24 -13.80 -3.02
N VAL A 280 -1.14 -14.71 -2.66
CA VAL A 280 -0.82 -16.05 -2.17
C VAL A 280 -1.25 -17.07 -3.20
N VAL A 281 -0.37 -17.99 -3.52
CA VAL A 281 -0.66 -19.15 -4.38
C VAL A 281 -0.61 -20.43 -3.56
N ALA A 282 -1.57 -21.32 -3.79
CA ALA A 282 -1.54 -22.67 -3.24
C ALA A 282 -0.37 -23.44 -3.85
N ARG A 283 0.16 -24.41 -3.10
CA ARG A 283 1.09 -25.41 -3.62
C ARG A 283 0.33 -26.66 -4.00
#